data_AF-A0A238ZDE2-F1
#
_entry.id   AF-A0A238ZDE2-F1
#
_cell.length_a   1.000
_cell.length_b   1.000
_cell.length_c   1.000
_cell.angle_alpha   90.00
_cell.angle_beta   90.00
_cell.angle_gamma   90.00
#
_symmetry.space_group_name_H-M   'P 1'
#
loop_
_entity.id
_entity.type
_entity.pdbx_description
1 polymer ?
#
loop_
_entity_poly.entity_id
_entity_poly.type
_entity_poly.pdbx_seq_one_letter_code
_entity_poly.pdbx_strand_id
1 'polypeptide(L)'
;MLRLSTYLFSWMLLLGMVSCTAPAEDEPQPSTYYVDGYCPQLLDRAVLEKSVEALAARPMHTTGKIYLLGRYLFINERYEGIHIIDNQDPKQPRPISFLRIPGNVDMAVKGNLLYADNGPDLVTIDITNPAAVQVKSRVRDAFRELPMPEMALVPQECTPGTRPSNTVVVGWQKVKVPAPAYHNWFNTWRLSFATSPTSAAPGTIGKGGSLARFAVLGNTLYTVDEQSLRLFSLAAPATPAPGQKIPLQFGVETIYPKDHYLFLGTQRGMYIFDVATPQAPQQVAYYQHVVSCDPVVVDERYAYVTLRSGRNCGGGPNQLQVIDLTTLSQPRLARTYAMTGPQGLGVDGSQLFVCDSDGLKVFDTSKAPLLTQTQSFPIKVFDVIPDRGTLMAIGATGLYQYSYSGSQLQQLSLLPITPVQ
;
A
#
# COMPACT_ATOMS: atom_id res chain seq x y z
N MET A 1 -105.95 -11.02 -28.71
CA MET A 1 -106.54 -9.68 -28.48
C MET A 1 -105.45 -8.71 -28.04
N LEU A 2 -105.72 -7.42 -28.20
CA LEU A 2 -105.05 -6.22 -27.68
C LEU A 2 -104.09 -6.45 -26.50
N ARG A 3 -102.84 -5.96 -26.57
CA ARG A 3 -102.41 -4.57 -26.30
C ARG A 3 -102.82 -4.06 -24.91
N LEU A 4 -101.81 -3.79 -24.08
CA LEU A 4 -101.56 -2.44 -23.58
C LEU A 4 -100.06 -2.23 -23.37
N SER A 5 -99.61 -0.98 -23.41
CA SER A 5 -98.19 -0.60 -23.39
C SER A 5 -97.94 0.55 -22.42
N THR A 6 -96.84 0.51 -21.68
CA THR A 6 -96.15 1.74 -21.25
C THR A 6 -94.66 1.49 -21.07
N TYR A 7 -93.89 2.49 -21.50
CA TYR A 7 -92.44 2.59 -21.50
C TYR A 7 -91.81 2.45 -20.10
N LEU A 8 -90.55 1.96 -20.05
CA LEU A 8 -89.44 2.70 -19.41
C LEU A 8 -88.06 2.02 -19.68
N PHE A 9 -87.01 2.85 -19.59
CA PHE A 9 -85.57 2.53 -19.54
C PHE A 9 -84.81 2.02 -20.78
N SER A 10 -83.53 2.42 -20.82
CA SER A 10 -82.40 1.81 -21.54
C SER A 10 -82.39 1.84 -23.09
N TRP A 11 -82.45 3.04 -23.67
CA TRP A 11 -81.68 3.28 -24.92
C TRP A 11 -80.17 3.25 -24.61
N MET A 12 -79.34 3.01 -25.64
CA MET A 12 -77.87 2.85 -25.57
C MET A 12 -77.34 1.57 -24.90
N LEU A 13 -77.54 0.44 -25.58
CA LEU A 13 -76.48 -0.57 -25.73
C LEU A 13 -76.23 -0.80 -27.24
N LEU A 14 -75.02 -1.31 -27.55
CA LEU A 14 -74.45 -1.51 -28.91
C LEU A 14 -74.17 -0.24 -29.72
N LEU A 15 -72.97 0.32 -29.52
CA LEU A 15 -72.21 0.99 -30.58
C LEU A 15 -70.71 0.89 -30.28
N GLY A 16 -69.91 0.44 -31.25
CA GLY A 16 -68.45 0.59 -31.25
C GLY A 16 -67.61 -0.33 -30.35
N MET A 17 -67.55 -1.64 -30.63
CA MET A 17 -66.33 -2.40 -30.30
C MET A 17 -65.22 -1.99 -31.27
N VAL A 18 -64.36 -1.03 -30.88
CA VAL A 18 -63.10 -0.75 -31.56
C VAL A 18 -61.96 -1.26 -30.67
N SER A 19 -61.30 -2.32 -31.12
CA SER A 19 -60.22 -2.98 -30.40
C SER A 19 -58.92 -2.17 -30.50
N CYS A 20 -58.76 -1.17 -29.64
CA CYS A 20 -57.44 -0.60 -29.34
C CYS A 20 -56.69 -1.52 -28.36
N THR A 21 -56.07 -2.59 -28.88
CA THR A 21 -55.03 -3.32 -28.16
C THR A 21 -53.77 -2.44 -28.09
N ALA A 22 -53.71 -1.54 -27.11
CA ALA A 22 -52.43 -1.01 -26.67
C ALA A 22 -51.56 -2.19 -26.21
N PRO A 23 -50.28 -2.27 -26.60
CA PRO A 23 -49.38 -3.29 -26.08
C PRO A 23 -49.18 -3.04 -24.57
N ALA A 24 -49.05 -4.12 -23.81
CA ALA A 24 -48.76 -4.05 -22.38
C ALA A 24 -47.26 -3.77 -22.16
N GLU A 25 -46.81 -2.57 -22.53
CA GLU A 25 -45.44 -2.09 -22.36
C GLU A 25 -45.20 -1.47 -20.98
N ASP A 26 -45.56 -2.21 -19.92
CA ASP A 26 -44.78 -2.17 -18.67
C ASP A 26 -43.56 -3.09 -18.87
N GLU A 27 -42.69 -2.76 -19.83
CA GLU A 27 -41.32 -3.29 -19.80
C GLU A 27 -40.66 -2.77 -18.52
N PRO A 28 -40.13 -3.64 -17.64
CA PRO A 28 -39.46 -3.19 -16.43
C PRO A 28 -38.20 -2.41 -16.84
N GLN A 29 -38.27 -1.09 -16.71
CA GLN A 29 -37.17 -0.15 -16.98
C GLN A 29 -35.85 -0.75 -16.48
N PRO A 30 -34.84 -0.91 -17.34
CA PRO A 30 -33.61 -1.63 -16.99
C PRO A 30 -32.96 -0.93 -15.81
N SER A 31 -32.94 -1.61 -14.66
CA SER A 31 -32.50 -1.00 -13.41
C SER A 31 -31.01 -0.69 -13.51
N THR A 32 -30.70 0.61 -13.65
CA THR A 32 -29.32 1.11 -13.77
C THR A 32 -28.56 0.84 -12.47
N TYR A 33 -27.94 -0.34 -12.41
CA TYR A 33 -27.12 -0.74 -11.28
C TYR A 33 -25.76 -0.07 -11.38
N TYR A 34 -25.27 0.44 -10.25
CA TYR A 34 -24.00 1.14 -10.17
C TYR A 34 -22.91 0.22 -9.67
N VAL A 35 -21.83 0.10 -10.43
CA VAL A 35 -20.62 -0.61 -10.03
C VAL A 35 -19.57 0.36 -9.52
N ASP A 36 -18.56 -0.18 -8.85
CA ASP A 36 -17.39 0.59 -8.41
C ASP A 36 -16.49 0.94 -9.60
N GLY A 37 -16.02 2.19 -9.60
CA GLY A 37 -14.98 2.67 -10.50
C GLY A 37 -14.11 3.73 -9.82
N TYR A 38 -13.16 4.30 -10.57
CA TYR A 38 -12.28 5.36 -10.07
C TYR A 38 -12.13 6.50 -11.07
N CYS A 39 -11.95 7.71 -10.52
CA CYS A 39 -11.51 8.89 -11.23
C CYS A 39 -10.17 9.37 -10.66
N PRO A 40 -9.22 9.82 -11.49
CA PRO A 40 -7.95 10.35 -11.00
C PRO A 40 -8.18 11.68 -10.29
N GLN A 41 -7.57 11.85 -9.12
CA GLN A 41 -7.45 13.17 -8.49
C GLN A 41 -6.28 13.88 -9.17
N LEU A 42 -6.57 15.00 -9.84
CA LEU A 42 -5.63 15.72 -10.69
C LEU A 42 -5.17 17.02 -10.02
N LEU A 43 -3.90 17.35 -10.19
CA LEU A 43 -3.31 18.62 -9.78
C LEU A 43 -2.46 19.18 -10.93
N ASP A 44 -2.56 20.47 -11.22
CA ASP A 44 -1.66 21.12 -12.19
C ASP A 44 -0.19 21.03 -11.71
N ARG A 45 0.75 20.81 -12.62
CA ARG A 45 2.19 20.65 -12.30
C ARG A 45 2.77 21.84 -11.53
N ALA A 46 2.42 23.08 -11.89
CA ALA A 46 2.94 24.27 -11.21
C ALA A 46 2.34 24.49 -9.81
N VAL A 47 1.18 23.88 -9.53
CA VAL A 47 0.61 23.77 -8.18
C VAL A 47 1.26 22.62 -7.40
N LEU A 48 1.40 21.44 -8.02
CA LEU A 48 2.07 20.27 -7.43
C LEU A 48 3.46 20.62 -6.90
N GLU A 49 4.26 21.34 -7.70
CA GLU A 49 5.63 21.69 -7.36
C GLU A 49 5.77 22.56 -6.10
N LYS A 50 4.68 23.26 -5.73
CA LYS A 50 4.56 24.13 -4.55
C LYS A 50 3.67 23.55 -3.45
N SER A 51 3.18 22.32 -3.61
CA SER A 51 2.15 21.72 -2.75
C SER A 51 2.66 20.99 -1.50
N VAL A 52 3.99 20.97 -1.31
CA VAL A 52 4.66 20.29 -0.18
C VAL A 52 4.88 21.28 0.95
N GLU A 53 4.19 21.07 2.07
CA GLU A 53 4.15 21.99 3.21
C GLU A 53 3.97 21.25 4.55
N ALA A 54 4.48 21.82 5.64
CA ALA A 54 4.17 21.36 7.00
C ALA A 54 2.91 22.06 7.51
N LEU A 55 1.88 21.27 7.81
CA LEU A 55 0.66 21.69 8.48
C LEU A 55 0.70 21.29 9.96
N ALA A 56 -0.17 21.89 10.76
CA ALA A 56 -0.41 21.45 12.13
C ALA A 56 -0.82 19.96 12.18
N ALA A 57 -0.52 19.29 13.29
CA ALA A 57 -0.96 17.90 13.49
C ALA A 57 -2.48 17.78 13.37
N ARG A 58 -2.96 16.77 12.62
CA ARG A 58 -4.37 16.46 12.39
C ARG A 58 -4.65 14.98 12.73
N PRO A 59 -5.91 14.56 12.92
CA PRO A 59 -6.25 13.15 13.07
C PRO A 59 -5.80 12.32 11.85
N MET A 60 -5.52 11.03 12.07
CA MET A 60 -5.30 10.06 10.99
C MET A 60 -6.64 9.51 10.50
N HIS A 61 -6.77 9.25 9.20
CA HIS A 61 -7.98 8.77 8.55
C HIS A 61 -7.72 7.54 7.65
N THR A 62 -6.77 7.62 6.71
CA THR A 62 -6.46 6.57 5.72
C THR A 62 -4.96 6.29 5.70
N THR A 63 -4.46 5.71 6.79
CA THR A 63 -3.04 5.37 6.95
C THR A 63 -2.61 4.25 6.02
N GLY A 64 -1.50 4.46 5.31
CA GLY A 64 -0.74 3.42 4.64
C GLY A 64 0.47 3.00 5.46
N LYS A 65 1.64 3.50 5.07
CA LYS A 65 2.97 2.97 5.44
C LYS A 65 3.54 3.59 6.70
N ILE A 66 4.19 2.77 7.54
CA ILE A 66 4.91 3.26 8.73
C ILE A 66 6.43 3.22 8.54
N TYR A 67 7.10 4.20 9.13
CA TYR A 67 8.55 4.34 9.13
C TYR A 67 9.04 4.97 10.45
N LEU A 68 10.18 4.51 10.96
CA LEU A 68 10.80 4.96 12.21
C LEU A 68 12.18 5.56 11.91
N LEU A 69 12.53 6.71 12.48
CA LEU A 69 13.91 7.19 12.56
C LEU A 69 14.25 7.62 13.99
N GLY A 70 14.99 6.76 14.71
CA GLY A 70 15.48 7.05 16.06
C GLY A 70 14.34 7.20 17.07
N ARG A 71 13.84 8.44 17.25
CA ARG A 71 12.67 8.75 18.08
C ARG A 71 11.44 9.19 17.28
N TYR A 72 11.54 9.39 15.97
CA TYR A 72 10.43 9.90 15.15
C TYR A 72 9.70 8.77 14.45
N LEU A 73 8.37 8.79 14.52
CA LEU A 73 7.50 7.96 13.71
C LEU A 73 6.90 8.78 12.58
N PHE A 74 6.83 8.17 11.41
CA PHE A 74 6.25 8.70 10.20
C PHE A 74 5.16 7.74 9.73
N ILE A 75 3.96 8.26 9.46
CA ILE A 75 2.82 7.45 9.01
C ILE A 75 2.28 8.10 7.74
N ASN A 76 2.43 7.45 6.59
CA ASN A 76 1.86 7.89 5.33
C ASN A 76 0.33 7.88 5.44
N GLU A 77 -0.30 8.98 5.04
CA GLU A 77 -1.72 9.05 4.74
C GLU A 77 -1.87 9.03 3.22
N ARG A 78 -2.46 7.95 2.70
CA ARG A 78 -2.31 7.59 1.29
C ARG A 78 -2.83 8.69 0.38
N TYR A 79 -1.96 9.17 -0.50
CA TYR A 79 -2.17 10.26 -1.45
C TYR A 79 -2.23 11.69 -0.86
N GLU A 80 -2.19 11.87 0.46
CA GLU A 80 -2.26 13.20 1.09
C GLU A 80 -0.93 13.68 1.70
N GLY A 81 -0.13 12.78 2.30
CA GLY A 81 1.10 13.19 2.99
C GLY A 81 1.55 12.23 4.09
N ILE A 82 2.23 12.77 5.11
CA ILE A 82 2.91 12.03 6.18
C ILE A 82 2.65 12.70 7.53
N HIS A 83 2.09 11.96 8.48
CA HIS A 83 2.05 12.38 9.90
C HIS A 83 3.43 12.23 10.52
N ILE A 84 3.94 13.27 11.20
CA ILE A 84 5.22 13.22 11.93
C ILE A 84 4.95 13.27 13.43
N ILE A 85 5.45 12.26 14.15
CA ILE A 85 5.19 12.03 15.58
C ILE A 85 6.51 11.90 16.34
N ASP A 86 6.63 12.62 17.45
CA ASP A 86 7.71 12.47 18.43
C ASP A 86 7.37 11.29 19.37
N ASN A 87 8.14 10.22 19.29
CA ASN A 87 7.94 8.97 20.01
C ASN A 87 9.05 8.71 21.05
N GLN A 88 9.58 9.78 21.66
CA GLN A 88 10.58 9.68 22.72
C GLN A 88 10.08 8.93 23.96
N ASP A 89 8.78 9.00 24.25
CA ASP A 89 8.09 8.07 25.16
C ASP A 89 7.00 7.33 24.37
N PRO A 90 7.18 6.03 24.05
CA PRO A 90 6.16 5.23 23.39
C PRO A 90 4.86 5.01 24.18
N LYS A 91 4.77 5.47 25.45
CA LYS A 91 3.51 5.55 26.21
C LYS A 91 2.77 6.86 25.98
N GLN A 92 3.47 7.91 25.56
CA GLN A 92 2.94 9.27 25.31
C GLN A 92 3.45 9.83 23.96
N PRO A 93 3.19 9.13 22.83
CA PRO A 93 3.56 9.64 21.51
C PRO A 93 2.89 10.99 21.24
N ARG A 94 3.67 11.96 20.75
CA ARG A 94 3.22 13.33 20.50
C ARG A 94 3.22 13.63 19.00
N PRO A 95 2.06 13.69 18.33
CA PRO A 95 1.95 14.26 16.99
C PRO A 95 2.52 15.69 16.95
N ILE A 96 3.34 15.98 15.93
CA ILE A 96 4.01 17.27 15.75
C ILE A 96 3.33 18.06 14.62
N SER A 97 3.19 17.41 13.47
CA SER A 97 2.78 18.04 12.21
C SER A 97 2.22 17.01 11.25
N PHE A 98 1.48 17.49 10.26
CA PHE A 98 1.17 16.74 9.05
C PHE A 98 1.93 17.35 7.87
N LEU A 99 2.90 16.62 7.35
CA LEU A 99 3.64 16.98 6.15
C LEU A 99 2.81 16.62 4.92
N ARG A 100 2.10 17.61 4.37
CA ARG A 100 1.28 17.45 3.17
C ARG A 100 2.18 17.19 1.96
N ILE A 101 1.92 16.10 1.25
CA ILE A 101 2.59 15.71 0.00
C ILE A 101 1.55 15.03 -0.89
N PRO A 102 0.88 15.75 -1.81
CA PRO A 102 -0.10 15.16 -2.71
C PRO A 102 0.50 14.01 -3.54
N GLY A 103 -0.24 12.92 -3.68
CA GLY A 103 0.23 11.71 -4.37
C GLY A 103 1.26 10.89 -3.60
N ASN A 104 1.52 11.19 -2.32
CA ASN A 104 2.48 10.41 -1.53
C ASN A 104 1.95 9.01 -1.19
N VAL A 105 2.75 8.01 -1.49
CA VAL A 105 2.57 6.62 -1.12
C VAL A 105 3.80 6.11 -0.37
N ASP A 106 5.00 6.59 -0.68
CA ASP A 106 6.28 6.04 -0.21
C ASP A 106 7.21 7.06 0.44
N MET A 107 8.07 6.57 1.35
CA MET A 107 9.06 7.38 2.04
C MET A 107 10.30 6.57 2.45
N ALA A 108 11.44 7.25 2.56
CA ALA A 108 12.58 6.82 3.37
C ALA A 108 13.23 8.04 4.03
N VAL A 109 13.99 7.84 5.11
CA VAL A 109 14.63 8.94 5.86
C VAL A 109 16.08 8.58 6.24
N LYS A 110 17.01 9.52 5.99
CA LYS A 110 18.44 9.42 6.33
C LYS A 110 18.88 10.69 7.04
N GLY A 111 19.23 10.60 8.33
CA GLY A 111 19.41 11.79 9.16
C GLY A 111 18.19 12.72 9.06
N ASN A 112 18.41 14.02 8.87
CA ASN A 112 17.33 15.00 8.79
C ASN A 112 16.68 15.13 7.39
N LEU A 113 16.95 14.21 6.46
CA LEU A 113 16.43 14.27 5.09
C LEU A 113 15.45 13.13 4.82
N LEU A 114 14.21 13.50 4.50
CA LEU A 114 13.12 12.63 4.09
C LEU A 114 13.01 12.66 2.56
N TYR A 115 12.94 11.48 1.95
CA TYR A 115 12.78 11.26 0.52
C TYR A 115 11.40 10.63 0.29
N ALA A 116 10.56 11.26 -0.52
CA ALA A 116 9.18 10.83 -0.72
C ALA A 116 8.76 10.99 -2.19
N ASP A 117 7.78 10.20 -2.62
CA ASP A 117 7.06 10.45 -3.86
C ASP A 117 6.03 11.58 -3.71
N ASN A 118 5.83 12.35 -4.77
CA ASN A 118 4.87 13.44 -4.86
C ASN A 118 4.20 13.36 -6.24
N GLY A 119 3.38 12.31 -6.41
CA GLY A 119 2.99 11.82 -7.74
C GLY A 119 4.18 11.11 -8.41
N PRO A 120 4.55 11.45 -9.67
CA PRO A 120 5.65 10.84 -10.39
C PRO A 120 7.04 11.38 -9.96
N ASP A 121 7.08 12.41 -9.11
CA ASP A 121 8.31 13.10 -8.72
C ASP A 121 8.90 12.54 -7.41
N LEU A 122 10.23 12.50 -7.31
CA LEU A 122 10.93 12.31 -6.03
C LEU A 122 11.22 13.69 -5.40
N VAL A 123 10.66 13.96 -4.23
CA VAL A 123 10.96 15.16 -3.43
C VAL A 123 11.91 14.82 -2.29
N THR A 124 12.83 15.74 -2.00
CA THR A 124 13.77 15.67 -0.86
C THR A 124 13.48 16.82 0.08
N ILE A 125 13.19 16.49 1.34
CA ILE A 125 12.62 17.39 2.33
C ILE A 125 13.50 17.35 3.58
N ASP A 126 13.99 18.51 3.99
CA ASP A 126 14.70 18.71 5.25
C ASP A 126 13.69 18.84 6.39
N ILE A 127 13.74 17.87 7.30
CA ILE A 127 12.86 17.73 8.46
C ILE A 127 13.59 18.05 9.77
N THR A 128 14.71 18.79 9.72
CA THR A 128 15.46 19.24 10.92
C THR A 128 14.55 19.95 11.93
N ASN A 129 13.58 20.73 11.43
CA ASN A 129 12.41 21.12 12.19
C ASN A 129 11.16 20.45 11.57
N PRO A 130 10.60 19.39 12.18
CA PRO A 130 9.43 18.71 11.63
C PRO A 130 8.16 19.57 11.60
N ALA A 131 8.09 20.67 12.35
CA ALA A 131 6.99 21.63 12.31
C ALA A 131 7.18 22.73 11.24
N ALA A 132 8.35 22.84 10.62
CA ALA A 132 8.67 23.83 9.59
C ALA A 132 9.72 23.27 8.61
N VAL A 133 9.29 22.32 7.77
CA VAL A 133 10.16 21.61 6.83
C VAL A 133 10.63 22.51 5.67
N GLN A 134 11.66 22.09 4.95
CA GLN A 134 12.11 22.74 3.71
C GLN A 134 12.27 21.75 2.57
N VAL A 135 11.62 21.98 1.42
CA VAL A 135 11.94 21.25 0.19
C VAL A 135 13.34 21.66 -0.29
N LYS A 136 14.24 20.70 -0.48
CA LYS A 136 15.63 20.93 -0.90
C LYS A 136 15.84 20.65 -2.39
N SER A 137 15.18 19.62 -2.91
CA SER A 137 15.23 19.29 -4.34
C SER A 137 14.01 18.48 -4.78
N ARG A 138 13.81 18.44 -6.11
CA ARG A 138 12.84 17.60 -6.79
C ARG A 138 13.49 16.95 -8.01
N VAL A 139 13.45 15.63 -8.11
CA VAL A 139 13.72 14.92 -9.37
C VAL A 139 12.36 14.70 -10.04
N ARG A 140 12.08 15.48 -11.09
CA ARG A 140 10.83 15.35 -11.86
C ARG A 140 10.78 13.98 -12.55
N ASP A 141 9.58 13.40 -12.59
CA ASP A 141 9.26 12.19 -13.35
C ASP A 141 10.20 11.00 -13.04
N ALA A 142 10.67 10.96 -11.78
CA ALA A 142 11.50 9.91 -11.20
C ALA A 142 10.81 8.53 -11.18
N PHE A 143 9.48 8.52 -11.17
CA PHE A 143 8.60 7.36 -11.13
C PHE A 143 7.61 7.36 -12.31
N ARG A 144 6.82 6.29 -12.45
CA ARG A 144 5.70 6.27 -13.41
C ARG A 144 4.51 7.06 -12.86
N GLU A 145 3.51 7.36 -13.69
CA GLU A 145 2.23 7.91 -13.21
C GLU A 145 1.64 7.02 -12.10
N LEU A 146 1.11 7.68 -11.06
CA LEU A 146 0.56 7.07 -9.86
C LEU A 146 -0.58 6.08 -10.21
N PRO A 147 -0.41 4.76 -10.03
CA PRO A 147 -1.38 3.77 -10.49
C PRO A 147 -2.69 3.83 -9.71
N MET A 148 -3.77 3.44 -10.40
CA MET A 148 -5.10 3.27 -9.81
C MET A 148 -5.05 2.25 -8.64
N PRO A 149 -5.75 2.47 -7.52
CA PRO A 149 -5.67 1.61 -6.33
C PRO A 149 -6.07 0.17 -6.60
N GLU A 150 -7.09 -0.02 -7.45
CA GLU A 150 -7.64 -1.31 -7.84
C GLU A 150 -8.14 -1.31 -9.28
N MET A 151 -8.07 -2.46 -9.97
CA MET A 151 -8.68 -2.63 -11.29
C MET A 151 -10.22 -2.57 -11.18
N ALA A 152 -10.78 -1.45 -11.63
CA ALA A 152 -12.21 -1.18 -11.69
C ALA A 152 -12.53 -0.35 -12.97
N LEU A 153 -13.78 0.05 -13.16
CA LEU A 153 -14.14 0.93 -14.29
C LEU A 153 -13.56 2.34 -14.12
N VAL A 154 -13.24 3.00 -15.23
CA VAL A 154 -12.92 4.43 -15.28
C VAL A 154 -13.99 5.09 -16.16
N PRO A 155 -14.80 6.04 -15.65
CA PRO A 155 -15.75 6.79 -16.46
C PRO A 155 -15.10 7.50 -17.65
N GLN A 156 -15.85 7.75 -18.72
CA GLN A 156 -15.31 8.31 -19.97
C GLN A 156 -14.65 9.68 -19.73
N GLU A 157 -15.30 10.52 -18.90
CA GLU A 157 -14.85 11.81 -18.42
C GLU A 157 -13.57 11.76 -17.56
N CYS A 158 -13.21 10.58 -17.04
CA CYS A 158 -12.04 10.35 -16.20
C CYS A 158 -10.89 9.61 -16.92
N THR A 159 -11.03 9.34 -18.22
CA THR A 159 -9.99 8.69 -19.04
C THR A 159 -8.79 9.62 -19.28
N PRO A 160 -7.59 9.09 -19.63
CA PRO A 160 -6.42 9.93 -19.90
C PRO A 160 -6.62 11.00 -20.99
N GLY A 161 -7.51 10.76 -21.97
CA GLY A 161 -7.79 11.68 -23.07
C GLY A 161 -8.68 12.87 -22.72
N THR A 162 -9.37 12.85 -21.57
CA THR A 162 -10.24 13.95 -21.11
C THR A 162 -9.61 14.80 -20.01
N ARG A 163 -8.41 14.43 -19.53
CA ARG A 163 -7.68 15.18 -18.50
C ARG A 163 -7.21 16.53 -19.05
N PRO A 164 -7.26 17.63 -18.26
CA PRO A 164 -6.62 18.88 -18.65
C PRO A 164 -5.11 18.71 -18.86
N SER A 165 -4.55 19.42 -19.82
CA SER A 165 -3.10 19.41 -20.07
C SER A 165 -2.32 19.90 -18.84
N ASN A 166 -1.05 19.46 -18.72
CA ASN A 166 -0.16 19.78 -17.60
C ASN A 166 -0.64 19.29 -16.21
N THR A 167 -1.70 18.47 -16.13
CA THR A 167 -2.12 17.83 -14.87
C THR A 167 -1.32 16.57 -14.56
N VAL A 168 -1.26 16.25 -13.26
CA VAL A 168 -0.59 15.09 -12.69
C VAL A 168 -1.59 14.35 -11.80
N VAL A 169 -1.59 13.01 -11.87
CA VAL A 169 -2.37 12.16 -10.97
C VAL A 169 -1.72 12.16 -9.58
N VAL A 170 -2.40 12.77 -8.62
CA VAL A 170 -2.00 12.87 -7.20
C VAL A 170 -2.86 12.01 -6.27
N GLY A 171 -3.74 11.19 -6.82
CA GLY A 171 -4.59 10.27 -6.07
C GLY A 171 -5.67 9.69 -6.98
N TRP A 172 -6.57 8.92 -6.40
CA TRP A 172 -7.69 8.31 -7.12
C TRP A 172 -8.91 8.22 -6.20
N GLN A 173 -9.98 8.89 -6.59
CA GLN A 173 -11.25 8.89 -5.88
C GLN A 173 -12.13 7.75 -6.39
N LYS A 174 -12.72 6.99 -5.46
CA LYS A 174 -13.69 5.94 -5.80
C LYS A 174 -15.03 6.56 -6.17
N VAL A 175 -15.63 6.12 -7.27
CA VAL A 175 -16.87 6.64 -7.84
C VAL A 175 -17.85 5.51 -8.15
N LYS A 176 -19.13 5.86 -8.33
CA LYS A 176 -20.18 4.93 -8.76
C LYS A 176 -20.44 5.14 -10.24
N VAL A 177 -20.24 4.09 -11.04
CA VAL A 177 -20.37 4.11 -12.49
C VAL A 177 -21.66 3.38 -12.88
N PRO A 178 -22.58 3.98 -13.64
CA PRO A 178 -23.75 3.27 -14.15
C PRO A 178 -23.28 2.18 -15.11
N ALA A 179 -23.61 0.93 -14.83
CA ALA A 179 -23.24 -0.19 -15.69
C ALA A 179 -24.23 -0.28 -16.86
N PRO A 180 -23.79 -0.11 -18.13
CA PRO A 180 -24.65 -0.43 -19.27
C PRO A 180 -24.96 -1.93 -19.30
N ALA A 181 -26.11 -2.29 -19.83
CA ALA A 181 -26.52 -3.68 -20.01
C ALA A 181 -25.68 -4.38 -21.11
N TYR A 182 -24.47 -4.80 -20.72
CA TYR A 182 -23.42 -5.44 -21.54
C TYR A 182 -22.91 -4.63 -22.74
N HIS A 183 -21.62 -4.29 -22.72
CA HIS A 183 -20.70 -4.61 -23.83
C HIS A 183 -19.26 -4.74 -23.31
N ASN A 184 -18.59 -5.86 -23.61
CA ASN A 184 -17.27 -6.18 -23.07
C ASN A 184 -16.16 -5.45 -23.85
N TRP A 185 -15.54 -4.43 -23.25
CA TRP A 185 -14.33 -3.77 -23.77
C TRP A 185 -13.13 -3.99 -22.84
N PHE A 186 -12.64 -5.24 -22.78
CA PHE A 186 -11.42 -5.60 -22.04
C PHE A 186 -10.15 -5.10 -22.73
N ASN A 187 -9.92 -3.79 -22.74
CA ASN A 187 -8.61 -3.22 -23.09
C ASN A 187 -7.62 -3.44 -21.94
N THR A 188 -6.66 -4.35 -22.14
CA THR A 188 -5.84 -4.96 -21.09
C THR A 188 -4.65 -4.10 -20.62
N TRP A 189 -4.94 -2.98 -19.96
CA TRP A 189 -3.96 -2.29 -19.11
C TRP A 189 -3.80 -3.06 -17.80
N ARG A 190 -2.67 -3.78 -17.64
CA ARG A 190 -2.31 -4.43 -16.39
C ARG A 190 -1.93 -3.37 -15.35
N LEU A 191 -2.71 -3.28 -14.27
CA LEU A 191 -2.42 -2.45 -13.10
C LEU A 191 -2.52 -3.34 -11.85
N SER A 192 -1.41 -3.54 -11.14
CA SER A 192 -1.38 -4.26 -9.86
C SER A 192 -1.56 -3.31 -8.68
N PHE A 193 -1.81 -3.88 -7.50
CA PHE A 193 -2.26 -3.17 -6.31
C PHE A 193 -1.07 -2.99 -5.34
N ALA A 194 -0.98 -1.85 -4.66
CA ALA A 194 0.17 -1.52 -3.81
C ALA A 194 0.05 -2.02 -2.35
N THR A 195 1.12 -2.63 -1.79
CA THR A 195 1.58 -2.59 -0.37
C THR A 195 2.86 -3.46 -0.22
N SER A 196 3.94 -2.99 0.44
CA SER A 196 5.34 -3.37 0.05
C SER A 196 6.61 -3.03 0.95
N PRO A 197 6.83 -3.40 2.23
CA PRO A 197 8.28 -2.28 3.37
C PRO A 197 9.80 -2.67 3.25
N THR A 198 10.60 -2.37 4.31
CA THR A 198 12.08 -2.04 4.36
C THR A 198 12.89 -2.80 5.48
N SER A 199 14.18 -2.61 5.86
CA SER A 199 15.12 -1.44 5.89
C SER A 199 16.60 -1.73 6.33
N ALA A 200 17.45 -0.67 6.39
CA ALA A 200 18.67 -0.51 7.22
C ALA A 200 19.97 -1.21 6.74
N ALA A 201 21.22 -0.79 7.04
CA ALA A 201 21.87 0.41 7.65
C ALA A 201 23.42 0.28 7.42
N PRO A 202 24.37 1.12 7.94
CA PRO A 202 24.29 2.42 8.63
C PRO A 202 24.98 3.57 7.81
N GLY A 203 25.17 4.82 8.25
CA GLY A 203 24.79 5.53 9.49
C GLY A 203 23.30 5.63 9.75
N THR A 204 22.85 6.59 10.56
CA THR A 204 21.46 6.65 11.07
C THR A 204 20.40 6.82 9.96
N ILE A 205 19.93 5.67 9.49
CA ILE A 205 18.91 5.43 8.47
C ILE A 205 17.68 4.84 9.18
N GLY A 206 16.48 5.17 8.72
CA GLY A 206 15.26 4.70 9.36
C GLY A 206 14.79 3.30 8.95
N LYS A 207 13.85 2.75 9.73
CA LYS A 207 13.22 1.44 9.61
C LYS A 207 11.71 1.56 9.41
N GLY A 208 11.19 1.29 8.21
CA GLY A 208 9.83 0.78 8.03
C GLY A 208 9.79 -0.75 8.24
N GLY A 209 8.62 -1.34 8.49
CA GLY A 209 8.43 -2.73 8.95
C GLY A 209 8.82 -3.86 7.98
N SER A 210 7.86 -4.34 7.18
CA SER A 210 8.03 -4.83 5.75
C SER A 210 7.41 -4.09 4.36
N LEU A 211 6.11 -2.22 3.99
CA LEU A 211 5.15 -1.45 3.11
C LEU A 211 5.82 -0.40 2.21
N ALA A 212 6.79 0.34 2.77
CA ALA A 212 7.69 1.26 2.10
C ALA A 212 8.57 0.62 0.98
N ARG A 213 8.41 1.08 -0.25
CA ARG A 213 9.13 0.65 -1.46
C ARG A 213 10.47 1.37 -1.64
N PHE A 214 10.90 2.13 -0.65
CA PHE A 214 12.06 3.02 -0.66
C PHE A 214 13.01 2.59 0.47
N ALA A 215 14.22 2.18 0.12
CA ALA A 215 15.24 1.79 1.08
C ALA A 215 16.53 2.61 0.87
N VAL A 216 17.14 3.07 1.95
CA VAL A 216 18.46 3.73 1.91
C VAL A 216 19.52 2.75 2.42
N LEU A 217 20.61 2.62 1.67
CA LEU A 217 21.81 1.93 2.12
C LEU A 217 23.04 2.78 1.79
N GLY A 218 23.85 3.10 2.80
CA GLY A 218 25.00 4.01 2.66
C GLY A 218 24.64 5.33 1.99
N ASN A 219 25.22 5.60 0.81
CA ASN A 219 24.97 6.79 -0.01
C ASN A 219 24.12 6.49 -1.26
N THR A 220 23.14 5.58 -1.18
CA THR A 220 22.16 5.35 -2.26
C THR A 220 20.76 5.11 -1.71
N LEU A 221 19.77 5.75 -2.35
CA LEU A 221 18.35 5.45 -2.21
C LEU A 221 17.97 4.48 -3.33
N TYR A 222 17.39 3.35 -2.95
CA TYR A 222 16.84 2.34 -3.84
C TYR A 222 15.32 2.41 -3.74
N THR A 223 14.64 2.46 -4.87
CA THR A 223 13.18 2.48 -4.94
C THR A 223 12.70 1.43 -5.92
N VAL A 224 11.66 0.68 -5.59
CA VAL A 224 11.10 -0.36 -6.47
C VAL A 224 9.73 0.03 -7.03
N ASP A 225 9.54 -0.09 -8.33
CA ASP A 225 8.21 -0.17 -8.96
C ASP A 225 7.98 -1.59 -9.50
N GLU A 226 6.77 -1.91 -9.97
CA GLU A 226 6.41 -3.25 -10.49
C GLU A 226 7.31 -3.75 -11.65
N GLN A 227 8.10 -2.87 -12.27
CA GLN A 227 8.86 -3.14 -13.48
C GLN A 227 10.35 -2.84 -13.30
N SER A 228 10.79 -2.33 -12.15
CA SER A 228 12.18 -1.92 -11.97
C SER A 228 12.63 -1.63 -10.53
N LEU A 229 13.91 -1.91 -10.30
CA LEU A 229 14.71 -1.30 -9.24
C LEU A 229 15.33 -0.01 -9.80
N ARG A 230 15.09 1.13 -9.15
CA ARG A 230 15.63 2.45 -9.52
C ARG A 230 16.54 2.97 -8.42
N LEU A 231 17.63 3.61 -8.80
CA LEU A 231 18.66 4.12 -7.90
C LEU A 231 18.70 5.66 -7.92
N PHE A 232 18.98 6.26 -6.78
CA PHE A 232 19.35 7.67 -6.66
C PHE A 232 20.59 7.80 -5.77
N SER A 233 21.65 8.43 -6.28
CA SER A 233 22.87 8.69 -5.52
C SER A 233 22.62 9.76 -4.46
N LEU A 234 22.96 9.44 -3.21
CA LEU A 234 22.89 10.33 -2.06
C LEU A 234 24.29 10.84 -1.66
N ALA A 235 25.21 10.96 -2.61
CA ALA A 235 26.52 11.60 -2.40
C ALA A 235 26.37 13.09 -2.04
N ALA A 236 25.42 13.77 -2.68
CA ALA A 236 24.87 15.05 -2.25
C ALA A 236 23.42 14.80 -1.77
N PRO A 237 23.21 14.42 -0.50
CA PRO A 237 21.92 13.85 -0.06
C PRO A 237 20.76 14.84 -0.11
N ALA A 238 21.02 16.16 -0.01
CA ALA A 238 19.99 17.19 -0.17
C ALA A 238 19.56 17.42 -1.64
N THR A 239 20.24 16.80 -2.60
CA THR A 239 19.99 16.88 -4.05
C THR A 239 20.28 15.53 -4.73
N PRO A 240 19.43 14.50 -4.55
CA PRO A 240 19.69 13.16 -5.09
C PRO A 240 19.81 13.14 -6.62
N ALA A 241 20.86 12.51 -7.14
CA ALA A 241 21.06 12.36 -8.58
C ALA A 241 20.48 11.01 -9.04
N PRO A 242 19.62 10.97 -10.09
CA PRO A 242 19.11 9.71 -10.62
C PRO A 242 20.24 8.85 -11.19
N GLY A 243 20.22 7.56 -10.86
CA GLY A 243 21.16 6.54 -11.31
C GLY A 243 20.51 5.51 -12.22
N GLN A 244 20.93 4.25 -12.10
CA GLN A 244 20.42 3.15 -12.94
C GLN A 244 18.94 2.85 -12.68
N LYS A 245 18.19 2.57 -13.75
CA LYS A 245 16.91 1.85 -13.72
C LYS A 245 17.16 0.43 -14.25
N ILE A 246 17.09 -0.57 -13.37
CA ILE A 246 17.22 -2.00 -13.69
C ILE A 246 15.81 -2.56 -13.95
N PRO A 247 15.48 -3.02 -15.18
CA PRO A 247 14.20 -3.67 -15.44
C PRO A 247 14.08 -4.99 -14.70
N LEU A 248 12.89 -5.27 -14.14
CA LEU A 248 12.56 -6.51 -13.44
C LEU A 248 11.36 -7.19 -14.14
N GLN A 249 11.34 -8.53 -14.12
CA GLN A 249 10.36 -9.30 -14.92
C GLN A 249 9.03 -9.50 -14.20
N PHE A 250 9.01 -9.45 -12.87
CA PHE A 250 7.84 -9.70 -12.05
C PHE A 250 7.59 -8.56 -11.06
N GLY A 251 6.30 -8.33 -10.78
CA GLY A 251 5.83 -7.19 -10.00
C GLY A 251 6.39 -7.17 -8.60
N VAL A 252 7.44 -6.36 -8.38
CA VAL A 252 8.01 -6.16 -7.05
C VAL A 252 6.96 -5.55 -6.14
N GLU A 253 6.76 -6.19 -5.01
CA GLU A 253 6.15 -5.61 -3.83
C GLU A 253 7.27 -4.97 -3.01
N THR A 254 7.92 -5.69 -2.10
CA THR A 254 8.82 -5.15 -1.05
C THR A 254 10.27 -4.83 -1.46
N ILE A 255 11.01 -4.14 -0.58
CA ILE A 255 12.48 -4.01 -0.64
C ILE A 255 13.10 -4.03 0.77
N TYR A 256 13.51 -5.20 1.24
CA TYR A 256 14.19 -5.39 2.53
C TYR A 256 15.71 -5.43 2.34
N PRO A 257 16.49 -4.42 2.78
CA PRO A 257 17.94 -4.50 2.87
C PRO A 257 18.40 -5.34 4.08
N LYS A 258 19.51 -6.05 3.94
CA LYS A 258 20.29 -6.61 5.05
C LYS A 258 21.75 -6.58 4.63
N ASP A 259 22.61 -6.00 5.47
CA ASP A 259 24.04 -5.81 5.22
C ASP A 259 24.35 -5.08 3.91
N HIS A 260 24.80 -5.78 2.85
CA HIS A 260 25.02 -5.22 1.51
C HIS A 260 24.13 -5.88 0.44
N TYR A 261 23.01 -6.48 0.85
CA TYR A 261 22.03 -7.11 -0.02
C TYR A 261 20.67 -6.41 0.04
N LEU A 262 19.93 -6.47 -1.06
CA LEU A 262 18.51 -6.11 -1.15
C LEU A 262 17.68 -7.37 -1.50
N PHE A 263 16.68 -7.65 -0.68
CA PHE A 263 15.71 -8.73 -0.88
C PHE A 263 14.40 -8.09 -1.34
N LEU A 264 14.01 -8.35 -2.60
CA LEU A 264 12.81 -7.74 -3.20
C LEU A 264 11.72 -8.80 -3.33
N GLY A 265 10.70 -8.76 -2.47
CA GLY A 265 9.52 -9.60 -2.62
C GLY A 265 8.76 -9.24 -3.89
N THR A 266 8.27 -10.24 -4.63
CA THR A 266 7.42 -10.05 -5.80
C THR A 266 6.29 -11.08 -5.77
N GLN A 267 5.19 -10.78 -6.46
CA GLN A 267 4.00 -11.65 -6.54
C GLN A 267 4.25 -13.11 -7.02
N ARG A 268 5.49 -13.48 -7.40
CA ARG A 268 5.90 -14.80 -7.88
C ARG A 268 7.21 -15.31 -7.24
N GLY A 269 7.83 -14.58 -6.31
CA GLY A 269 9.15 -14.92 -5.79
C GLY A 269 10.00 -13.72 -5.36
N MET A 270 11.05 -13.99 -4.61
CA MET A 270 11.96 -12.99 -4.03
C MET A 270 13.25 -12.85 -4.87
N TYR A 271 13.55 -11.65 -5.37
CA TYR A 271 14.88 -11.32 -5.90
C TYR A 271 15.88 -11.12 -4.76
N ILE A 272 17.14 -11.51 -4.98
CA ILE A 272 18.28 -11.15 -4.13
C ILE A 272 19.29 -10.37 -4.98
N PHE A 273 19.59 -9.13 -4.60
CA PHE A 273 20.57 -8.27 -5.24
C PHE A 273 21.74 -7.97 -4.29
N ASP A 274 22.98 -8.12 -4.77
CA ASP A 274 24.19 -7.55 -4.16
C ASP A 274 24.28 -6.07 -4.53
N VAL A 275 24.51 -5.21 -3.53
CA VAL A 275 24.71 -3.77 -3.68
C VAL A 275 25.99 -3.26 -2.99
N ALA A 276 26.99 -4.13 -2.80
CA ALA A 276 28.33 -3.74 -2.34
C ALA A 276 29.00 -2.73 -3.29
N THR A 277 28.58 -2.69 -4.56
CA THR A 277 28.81 -1.56 -5.48
C THR A 277 27.50 -0.79 -5.69
N PRO A 278 27.23 0.29 -4.93
CA PRO A 278 25.87 0.85 -4.81
C PRO A 278 25.25 1.44 -6.08
N GLN A 279 26.05 1.65 -7.14
CA GLN A 279 25.59 2.18 -8.43
C GLN A 279 25.58 1.12 -9.56
N ALA A 280 25.92 -0.14 -9.24
CA ALA A 280 25.82 -1.28 -10.16
C ALA A 280 25.35 -2.56 -9.43
N PRO A 281 24.09 -2.63 -8.95
CA PRO A 281 23.53 -3.82 -8.32
C PRO A 281 23.64 -5.07 -9.19
N GLN A 282 23.95 -6.21 -8.58
CA GLN A 282 24.06 -7.50 -9.27
C GLN A 282 23.02 -8.47 -8.73
N GLN A 283 22.21 -9.08 -9.61
CA GLN A 283 21.24 -10.08 -9.17
C GLN A 283 21.97 -11.39 -8.81
N VAL A 284 21.93 -11.76 -7.53
CA VAL A 284 22.55 -12.98 -7.00
C VAL A 284 21.64 -14.20 -7.21
N ALA A 285 20.33 -14.03 -7.02
CA ALA A 285 19.33 -15.07 -7.19
C ALA A 285 17.92 -14.51 -7.44
N TYR A 286 17.03 -15.43 -7.80
CA TYR A 286 15.58 -15.25 -7.72
C TYR A 286 14.95 -16.53 -7.15
N TYR A 287 14.36 -16.45 -5.97
CA TYR A 287 13.65 -17.55 -5.31
C TYR A 287 12.19 -17.56 -5.76
N GLN A 288 11.79 -18.49 -6.63
CA GLN A 288 10.42 -18.57 -7.12
C GLN A 288 9.48 -19.31 -6.14
N HIS A 289 8.29 -18.75 -5.89
CA HIS A 289 7.19 -19.43 -5.20
C HIS A 289 5.87 -19.36 -5.98
N VAL A 290 4.79 -19.85 -5.36
CA VAL A 290 3.41 -19.73 -5.88
C VAL A 290 2.97 -18.28 -5.97
N VAL A 291 1.98 -17.97 -6.82
CA VAL A 291 1.49 -16.59 -6.96
C VAL A 291 0.81 -16.15 -5.66
N SER A 292 1.36 -15.14 -5.00
CA SER A 292 1.00 -14.68 -3.65
C SER A 292 1.61 -13.30 -3.40
N CYS A 293 0.91 -12.41 -2.67
CA CYS A 293 1.52 -11.18 -2.16
C CYS A 293 2.49 -11.55 -1.02
N ASP A 294 3.70 -11.01 -1.01
CA ASP A 294 4.87 -11.62 -0.36
C ASP A 294 5.80 -10.65 0.40
N PRO A 295 5.36 -10.04 1.52
CA PRO A 295 6.30 -9.29 2.34
C PRO A 295 7.40 -10.19 2.92
N VAL A 296 8.62 -9.64 2.91
CA VAL A 296 9.88 -10.31 3.27
C VAL A 296 10.52 -9.55 4.42
N VAL A 297 11.04 -10.26 5.42
CA VAL A 297 12.09 -9.74 6.33
C VAL A 297 13.20 -10.77 6.47
N VAL A 298 14.44 -10.30 6.59
CA VAL A 298 15.63 -11.17 6.69
C VAL A 298 16.31 -10.99 8.04
N ASP A 299 16.55 -12.11 8.71
CA ASP A 299 17.46 -12.18 9.83
C ASP A 299 18.57 -13.19 9.60
N GLU A 300 19.81 -12.66 9.51
CA GLU A 300 21.06 -13.33 9.17
C GLU A 300 20.91 -14.41 8.09
N ARG A 301 20.71 -15.66 8.51
CA ARG A 301 20.63 -16.85 7.67
C ARG A 301 19.26 -17.09 7.02
N TYR A 302 18.19 -16.48 7.51
CA TYR A 302 16.83 -16.82 7.10
C TYR A 302 16.04 -15.61 6.60
N ALA A 303 15.43 -15.75 5.42
CA ALA A 303 14.33 -14.90 5.01
C ALA A 303 13.02 -15.51 5.51
N TYR A 304 12.19 -14.67 6.13
CA TYR A 304 10.80 -14.95 6.47
C TYR A 304 9.93 -14.29 5.41
N VAL A 305 9.03 -15.07 4.81
CA VAL A 305 8.17 -14.61 3.70
C VAL A 305 6.74 -15.04 3.96
N THR A 306 5.82 -14.10 4.13
CA THR A 306 4.39 -14.43 4.27
C THR A 306 3.71 -14.41 2.92
N LEU A 307 3.17 -15.54 2.47
CA LEU A 307 2.38 -15.63 1.25
C LEU A 307 0.90 -15.44 1.58
N ARG A 308 0.29 -14.43 0.95
CA ARG A 308 -1.14 -14.13 1.04
C ARG A 308 -1.84 -14.42 -0.29
N SER A 309 -3.02 -15.02 -0.22
CA SER A 309 -3.98 -15.18 -1.33
C SER A 309 -5.00 -14.03 -1.41
N GLY A 310 -5.71 -13.94 -2.53
CA GLY A 310 -6.80 -12.99 -2.72
C GLY A 310 -6.92 -12.52 -4.17
N ARG A 311 -7.94 -11.71 -4.49
CA ARG A 311 -8.26 -11.27 -5.86
C ARG A 311 -7.05 -10.78 -6.66
N ASN A 312 -6.11 -10.10 -5.99
CA ASN A 312 -4.93 -9.47 -6.61
C ASN A 312 -3.60 -10.12 -6.17
N CYS A 313 -3.70 -11.16 -5.35
CA CYS A 313 -2.58 -11.92 -4.78
C CYS A 313 -2.64 -13.41 -5.21
N GLY A 314 -3.38 -13.75 -6.26
CA GLY A 314 -3.54 -15.14 -6.71
C GLY A 314 -4.26 -16.07 -5.71
N GLY A 315 -4.21 -17.37 -6.00
CA GLY A 315 -4.92 -18.43 -5.28
C GLY A 315 -4.00 -19.44 -4.58
N GLY A 316 -2.81 -19.01 -4.13
CA GLY A 316 -1.92 -19.86 -3.33
C GLY A 316 -2.46 -20.14 -1.91
N PRO A 317 -1.85 -21.08 -1.15
CA PRO A 317 -2.14 -21.24 0.27
C PRO A 317 -1.65 -20.03 1.08
N ASN A 318 -2.42 -19.63 2.10
CA ASN A 318 -1.98 -18.63 3.10
C ASN A 318 -0.96 -19.28 4.05
N GLN A 319 0.29 -18.79 4.05
CA GLN A 319 1.38 -19.42 4.79
C GLN A 319 2.55 -18.47 5.09
N LEU A 320 3.32 -18.79 6.12
CA LEU A 320 4.67 -18.25 6.35
C LEU A 320 5.70 -19.28 5.87
N GLN A 321 6.61 -18.87 4.99
CA GLN A 321 7.78 -19.63 4.59
C GLN A 321 9.02 -19.14 5.35
N VAL A 322 9.90 -20.08 5.68
CA VAL A 322 11.26 -19.86 6.17
C VAL A 322 12.21 -20.33 5.08
N ILE A 323 13.00 -19.42 4.52
CA ILE A 323 13.93 -19.68 3.42
C ILE A 323 15.37 -19.65 3.96
N ASP A 324 16.11 -20.74 3.78
CA ASP A 324 17.53 -20.84 4.16
C ASP A 324 18.41 -20.16 3.11
N LEU A 325 19.14 -19.14 3.55
CA LEU A 325 20.01 -18.27 2.74
C LEU A 325 21.50 -18.64 2.84
N THR A 326 21.87 -19.77 3.48
CA THR A 326 23.28 -20.23 3.60
C THR A 326 24.07 -20.11 2.29
N THR A 327 23.40 -20.32 1.14
CA THR A 327 23.93 -20.03 -0.18
C THR A 327 23.01 -19.02 -0.86
N LEU A 328 23.37 -17.73 -0.85
CA LEU A 328 22.52 -16.65 -1.41
C LEU A 328 22.22 -16.80 -2.91
N SER A 329 23.04 -17.52 -3.68
CA SER A 329 22.78 -17.87 -5.08
C SER A 329 21.85 -19.08 -5.27
N GLN A 330 21.54 -19.81 -4.19
CA GLN A 330 20.68 -21.00 -4.17
C GLN A 330 19.74 -21.01 -2.93
N PRO A 331 18.93 -19.95 -2.71
CA PRO A 331 17.99 -19.87 -1.59
C PRO A 331 16.96 -21.00 -1.67
N ARG A 332 16.67 -21.65 -0.53
CA ARG A 332 15.84 -22.86 -0.48
C ARG A 332 14.78 -22.82 0.61
N LEU A 333 13.60 -23.36 0.34
CA LEU A 333 12.55 -23.52 1.35
C LEU A 333 13.02 -24.47 2.47
N ALA A 334 13.12 -23.96 3.68
CA ALA A 334 13.52 -24.73 4.86
C ALA A 334 12.32 -25.21 5.68
N ARG A 335 11.26 -24.39 5.77
CA ARG A 335 10.00 -24.77 6.44
C ARG A 335 8.82 -23.91 5.99
N THR A 336 7.62 -24.44 6.18
CA THR A 336 6.34 -23.75 5.94
C THR A 336 5.46 -23.88 7.18
N TYR A 337 4.73 -22.81 7.49
CA TYR A 337 3.74 -22.71 8.56
C TYR A 337 2.42 -22.21 7.98
N ALA A 338 1.30 -22.87 8.26
CA ALA A 338 -0.01 -22.41 7.81
C ALA A 338 -0.40 -21.09 8.50
N MET A 339 -1.04 -20.19 7.75
CA MET A 339 -1.53 -18.89 8.22
C MET A 339 -2.97 -18.68 7.74
N THR A 340 -3.71 -17.76 8.35
CA THR A 340 -5.13 -17.54 8.03
C THR A 340 -5.29 -16.59 6.84
N GLY A 341 -4.41 -15.59 6.73
CA GLY A 341 -4.37 -14.54 5.73
C GLY A 341 -3.33 -13.47 6.12
N PRO A 342 -2.02 -13.79 6.07
CA PRO A 342 -0.97 -12.93 6.59
C PRO A 342 -0.73 -11.72 5.70
N GLN A 343 -0.35 -10.57 6.27
CA GLN A 343 -0.35 -9.27 5.57
C GLN A 343 0.98 -8.51 5.61
N GLY A 344 1.80 -8.80 6.62
CA GLY A 344 3.04 -8.11 6.91
C GLY A 344 3.72 -8.78 8.11
N LEU A 345 5.01 -8.50 8.28
CA LEU A 345 5.85 -9.11 9.31
C LEU A 345 7.02 -8.20 9.69
N GLY A 346 7.68 -8.49 10.80
CA GLY A 346 8.81 -7.72 11.31
C GLY A 346 9.69 -8.58 12.19
N VAL A 347 11.01 -8.40 12.14
CA VAL A 347 11.98 -9.13 12.95
C VAL A 347 12.90 -8.18 13.72
N ASP A 348 13.21 -8.55 14.97
CA ASP A 348 14.24 -7.93 15.81
C ASP A 348 14.80 -8.97 16.78
N GLY A 349 16.11 -9.25 16.66
CA GLY A 349 16.74 -10.40 17.31
C GLY A 349 15.97 -11.71 17.06
N SER A 350 15.85 -12.54 18.10
CA SER A 350 15.18 -13.84 17.97
C SER A 350 13.63 -13.79 17.99
N GLN A 351 13.01 -12.62 17.73
CA GLN A 351 11.56 -12.46 17.71
C GLN A 351 11.05 -12.06 16.32
N LEU A 352 10.17 -12.89 15.76
CA LEU A 352 9.44 -12.63 14.52
C LEU A 352 7.97 -12.34 14.83
N PHE A 353 7.51 -11.18 14.38
CA PHE A 353 6.13 -10.71 14.45
C PHE A 353 5.44 -10.91 13.11
N VAL A 354 4.24 -11.47 13.09
CA VAL A 354 3.43 -11.72 11.88
C VAL A 354 2.04 -11.13 12.04
N CYS A 355 1.70 -10.16 11.19
CA CYS A 355 0.36 -9.59 11.07
C CYS A 355 -0.54 -10.56 10.28
N ASP A 356 -1.42 -11.30 10.96
CA ASP A 356 -2.39 -12.18 10.33
C ASP A 356 -3.82 -11.65 10.49
N SER A 357 -4.70 -12.03 9.57
CA SER A 357 -6.13 -11.72 9.49
C SER A 357 -6.95 -12.09 10.75
N ASP A 358 -6.45 -13.05 11.53
CA ASP A 358 -6.98 -13.52 12.81
C ASP A 358 -6.26 -12.92 14.05
N GLY A 359 -5.07 -12.31 13.87
CA GLY A 359 -4.34 -11.64 14.95
C GLY A 359 -2.86 -11.39 14.66
N LEU A 360 -2.21 -10.61 15.54
CA LEU A 360 -0.75 -10.51 15.60
C LEU A 360 -0.18 -11.75 16.28
N LYS A 361 0.65 -12.52 15.56
CA LYS A 361 1.32 -13.74 16.04
C LYS A 361 2.79 -13.45 16.30
N VAL A 362 3.35 -14.00 17.38
CA VAL A 362 4.77 -13.85 17.75
C VAL A 362 5.44 -15.22 17.76
N PHE A 363 6.61 -15.30 17.13
CA PHE A 363 7.42 -16.50 17.00
C PHE A 363 8.83 -16.29 17.55
N ASP A 364 9.32 -17.26 18.30
CA ASP A 364 10.74 -17.41 18.61
C ASP A 364 11.47 -18.03 17.40
N THR A 365 12.49 -17.33 16.91
CA THR A 365 13.34 -17.75 15.78
C THR A 365 14.67 -18.38 16.23
N SER A 366 14.97 -18.48 17.53
CA SER A 366 16.26 -18.96 18.07
C SER A 366 16.64 -20.39 17.64
N LYS A 367 15.68 -21.17 17.15
CA LYS A 367 15.84 -22.54 16.64
C LYS A 367 15.46 -22.67 15.15
N ALA A 368 15.51 -21.57 14.40
CA ALA A 368 15.21 -21.54 12.97
C ALA A 368 15.99 -22.65 12.21
N PRO A 369 15.33 -23.40 11.31
CA PRO A 369 14.02 -23.10 10.71
C PRO A 369 12.82 -23.64 11.53
N LEU A 370 13.02 -24.19 12.73
CA LEU A 370 11.93 -24.57 13.64
C LEU A 370 11.54 -23.37 14.52
N LEU A 371 10.66 -22.53 13.96
CA LEU A 371 9.96 -21.49 14.71
C LEU A 371 9.00 -22.08 15.75
N THR A 372 8.91 -21.43 16.90
CA THR A 372 7.93 -21.73 17.96
C THR A 372 7.02 -20.53 18.16
N GLN A 373 5.70 -20.67 17.96
CA GLN A 373 4.77 -19.57 18.27
C GLN A 373 4.68 -19.40 19.78
N THR A 374 5.07 -18.23 20.29
CA THR A 374 5.11 -17.93 21.73
C THR A 374 3.86 -17.19 22.19
N GLN A 375 3.28 -16.34 21.35
CA GLN A 375 2.15 -15.47 21.69
C GLN A 375 1.22 -15.26 20.47
N SER A 376 -0.04 -14.89 20.72
CA SER A 376 -1.01 -14.49 19.70
C SER A 376 -2.00 -13.49 20.30
N PHE A 377 -2.31 -12.41 19.57
CA PHE A 377 -3.14 -11.30 20.03
C PHE A 377 -4.25 -10.99 19.02
N PRO A 378 -5.52 -10.86 19.44
CA PRO A 378 -6.67 -10.65 18.55
C PRO A 378 -6.79 -9.20 18.03
N ILE A 379 -5.67 -8.61 17.61
CA ILE A 379 -5.57 -7.26 17.02
C ILE A 379 -5.37 -7.35 15.51
N LYS A 380 -6.12 -6.56 14.75
CA LYS A 380 -6.07 -6.58 13.28
C LYS A 380 -5.14 -5.50 12.73
N VAL A 381 -3.86 -5.84 12.74
CA VAL A 381 -2.75 -5.05 12.17
C VAL A 381 -2.34 -5.60 10.80
N PHE A 382 -1.67 -4.78 10.00
CA PHE A 382 -1.20 -5.14 8.65
C PHE A 382 0.30 -4.88 8.41
N ASP A 383 0.95 -4.06 9.25
CA ASP A 383 2.40 -3.80 9.22
C ASP A 383 2.92 -3.58 10.65
N VAL A 384 4.19 -3.92 10.88
CA VAL A 384 4.88 -3.90 12.18
C VAL A 384 6.35 -3.47 12.04
N ILE A 385 6.77 -2.52 12.87
CA ILE A 385 8.17 -2.21 13.13
C ILE A 385 8.52 -2.65 14.56
N PRO A 386 9.25 -3.74 14.76
CA PRO A 386 9.96 -3.98 16.01
C PRO A 386 11.29 -3.22 16.01
N ASP A 387 11.56 -2.44 17.05
CA ASP A 387 12.85 -1.80 17.31
C ASP A 387 13.20 -1.83 18.81
N ARG A 388 14.26 -2.55 19.18
CA ARG A 388 14.93 -2.48 20.50
C ARG A 388 13.98 -2.64 21.69
N GLY A 389 13.03 -3.56 21.57
CA GLY A 389 12.04 -3.85 22.61
C GLY A 389 10.71 -3.10 22.49
N THR A 390 10.54 -2.21 21.49
CA THR A 390 9.27 -1.52 21.21
C THR A 390 8.73 -1.91 19.84
N LEU A 391 7.52 -2.46 19.79
CA LEU A 391 6.80 -2.85 18.58
C LEU A 391 5.75 -1.79 18.25
N MET A 392 5.94 -1.08 17.15
CA MET A 392 4.90 -0.30 16.49
C MET A 392 4.11 -1.21 15.55
N ALA A 393 2.78 -1.23 15.64
CA ALA A 393 1.91 -2.10 14.85
C ALA A 393 0.70 -1.31 14.32
N ILE A 394 0.60 -1.13 12.99
CA ILE A 394 -0.45 -0.32 12.35
C ILE A 394 -1.60 -1.21 11.89
N GLY A 395 -2.83 -0.80 12.21
CA GLY A 395 -4.07 -1.48 11.81
C GLY A 395 -5.16 -0.47 11.48
N ALA A 396 -6.32 -0.95 11.04
CA ALA A 396 -7.44 -0.11 10.59
C ALA A 396 -8.03 0.81 11.69
N THR A 397 -7.67 0.56 12.95
CA THR A 397 -8.08 1.32 14.15
C THR A 397 -7.03 2.33 14.63
N GLY A 398 -5.79 2.27 14.15
CA GLY A 398 -4.69 3.12 14.63
C GLY A 398 -3.33 2.44 14.68
N LEU A 399 -2.34 3.22 15.13
CA LEU A 399 -1.00 2.71 15.45
C LEU A 399 -0.95 2.30 16.92
N TYR A 400 -0.87 0.99 17.16
CA TYR A 400 -0.59 0.43 18.47
C TYR A 400 0.91 0.47 18.75
N GLN A 401 1.28 0.61 20.03
CA GLN A 401 2.66 0.41 20.49
C GLN A 401 2.69 -0.60 21.63
N TYR A 402 3.63 -1.54 21.59
CA TYR A 402 3.83 -2.57 22.62
C TYR A 402 5.30 -2.64 23.06
N SER A 403 5.54 -2.96 24.32
CA SER A 403 6.84 -3.45 24.79
C SER A 403 6.92 -4.96 24.59
N TYR A 404 8.04 -5.45 24.03
CA TYR A 404 8.39 -6.88 23.94
C TYR A 404 9.68 -7.24 24.70
N SER A 405 10.20 -6.32 25.52
CA SER A 405 11.35 -6.58 26.41
C SER A 405 11.03 -7.54 27.57
N GLY A 406 9.76 -7.88 27.77
CA GLY A 406 9.28 -8.86 28.75
C GLY A 406 8.86 -10.18 28.13
N SER A 407 8.32 -11.10 28.94
CA SER A 407 7.82 -12.40 28.48
C SER A 407 6.50 -12.35 27.68
N GLN A 408 5.83 -11.20 27.65
CA GLN A 408 4.56 -10.95 26.96
C GLN A 408 4.53 -9.53 26.39
N LEU A 409 3.78 -9.30 25.29
CA LEU A 409 3.52 -7.94 24.81
C LEU A 409 2.70 -7.15 25.83
N GLN A 410 3.24 -6.01 26.27
CA GLN A 410 2.53 -5.02 27.07
C GLN A 410 2.20 -3.79 26.22
N GLN A 411 0.92 -3.45 26.07
CA GLN A 411 0.55 -2.24 25.32
C GLN A 411 1.03 -0.97 26.04
N LEU A 412 1.63 -0.06 25.28
CA LEU A 412 2.18 1.22 25.75
C LEU A 412 1.26 2.38 25.36
N SER A 413 0.80 2.42 24.11
CA SER A 413 -0.14 3.43 23.59
C SER A 413 -0.99 2.90 22.43
N LEU A 414 -2.01 3.68 22.07
CA LEU A 414 -2.70 3.59 20.78
C LEU A 414 -2.90 5.03 20.25
N LEU A 415 -2.41 5.31 19.06
CA LEU A 415 -2.75 6.52 18.29
C LEU A 415 -3.91 6.17 17.36
N PRO A 416 -5.15 6.61 17.64
CA PRO A 416 -6.32 6.13 16.91
C PRO A 416 -6.42 6.73 15.50
N ILE A 417 -6.97 5.94 14.57
CA ILE A 417 -7.54 6.44 13.31
C ILE A 417 -8.97 6.90 13.60
N THR A 418 -9.29 8.11 13.14
CA THR A 418 -10.63 8.67 13.18
C THR A 418 -11.32 8.38 11.84
N PRO A 419 -12.46 7.67 11.80
CA PRO A 419 -13.20 7.46 10.56
C PRO A 419 -13.53 8.79 9.87
N VAL A 420 -13.45 8.80 8.52
CA VAL A 420 -14.05 9.88 7.73
C VAL A 420 -15.57 9.78 7.87
N GLN A 421 -16.23 10.92 8.08
CA GLN A 421 -17.70 11.03 8.16
C GLN A 421 -18.32 11.19 6.77
#